data_AF-A0A5U6L0N7-F1
#
_entry.id   AF-A0A5U6L0N7-F1
#
_cell.length_a   1.000
_cell.length_b   1.000
_cell.length_c   1.000
_cell.angle_alpha   90.00
_cell.angle_beta   90.00
_cell.angle_gamma   90.00
#
_symmetry.space_group_name_H-M   'P 1'
#
loop_
_entity.id
_entity.type
_entity.pdbx_description
1 polymer ?
#
loop_
_entity_poly.entity_id
_entity_poly.type
_entity_poly.pdbx_seq_one_letter_code
_entity_poly.pdbx_strand_id
1 'polypeptide(L)'
;MTSETRTLYSQLPAIDRLLHDSAFLSLRDRYGHTQVVDLLRQMLDDARDVIRNTQTLPDWYADWAQEAKLRLENAAQSALRPVINLTGTVLHTNLGRALQAQEAIEAVTQAMRAPVTLEYDLDGAGRGHRDRALATLLCRITGAEDACIVNNNAAAVLLMLAATASGKEVVVSRGELVEIGGAFRIPDVMRQAGCTLHEVGTTNRTHAKDYHQAVNENTGL
;
A
#
# COMPACT_ATOMS: atom_id res chain seq x y z
N MET A 1 34.55 -34.75 -6.86
CA MET A 1 33.84 -34.37 -8.12
C MET A 1 34.30 -35.34 -9.20
N THR A 2 33.36 -35.99 -9.90
CA THR A 2 33.69 -36.85 -11.05
C THR A 2 34.21 -35.99 -12.20
N SER A 3 35.03 -36.57 -13.09
CA SER A 3 35.59 -35.87 -14.26
C SER A 3 34.49 -35.22 -15.13
N GLU A 4 33.36 -35.91 -15.27
CA GLU A 4 32.18 -35.44 -16.03
C GLU A 4 31.56 -34.17 -15.43
N THR A 5 31.43 -34.08 -14.10
CA THR A 5 30.90 -32.88 -13.44
C THR A 5 31.80 -31.66 -13.66
N ARG A 6 33.14 -31.84 -13.71
CA ARG A 6 34.08 -30.74 -13.98
C ARG A 6 33.92 -30.19 -15.40
N THR A 7 33.59 -31.05 -16.37
CA THR A 7 33.31 -30.68 -17.76
C THR A 7 32.03 -29.87 -17.92
N LEU A 8 31.03 -30.06 -17.05
CA LEU A 8 29.79 -29.26 -17.07
C LEU A 8 30.01 -27.84 -16.55
N TYR A 9 30.76 -27.68 -15.45
CA TYR A 9 31.07 -26.33 -14.93
C TYR A 9 31.90 -25.48 -15.91
N SER A 10 32.80 -26.09 -16.68
CA SER A 10 33.58 -25.36 -17.70
C SER A 10 32.77 -24.88 -18.90
N GLN A 11 31.55 -25.39 -19.09
CA GLN A 11 30.65 -24.96 -20.16
C GLN A 11 29.90 -23.67 -19.83
N LEU A 12 29.81 -23.28 -18.55
CA LEU A 12 29.11 -22.06 -18.16
C LEU A 12 29.84 -20.81 -18.72
N PRO A 13 29.12 -19.89 -19.39
CA PRO A 13 29.73 -18.70 -19.96
C PRO A 13 30.18 -17.72 -18.87
N ALA A 14 31.26 -16.98 -19.15
CA ALA A 14 31.60 -15.82 -18.35
C ALA A 14 30.55 -14.72 -18.56
N ILE A 15 30.17 -14.03 -17.48
CA ILE A 15 29.20 -12.92 -17.53
C ILE A 15 29.66 -11.84 -18.51
N ASP A 16 30.96 -11.52 -18.52
CA ASP A 16 31.54 -10.54 -19.44
C ASP A 16 31.30 -10.91 -20.92
N ARG A 17 31.40 -12.20 -21.26
CA ARG A 17 31.10 -12.68 -22.62
C ARG A 17 29.62 -12.49 -22.96
N LEU A 18 28.72 -12.78 -22.02
CA LEU A 18 27.28 -12.56 -22.23
C LEU A 18 26.95 -11.08 -22.41
N LEU A 19 27.59 -10.19 -21.64
CA LEU A 19 27.34 -8.75 -21.70
C LEU A 19 27.79 -8.08 -23.02
N HIS A 20 28.71 -8.71 -23.76
CA HIS A 20 29.16 -8.28 -25.08
C HIS A 20 28.35 -8.88 -26.24
N ASP A 21 27.45 -9.83 -25.96
CA ASP A 21 26.56 -10.39 -26.97
C ASP A 21 25.44 -9.39 -27.30
N SER A 22 25.18 -9.22 -28.60
CA SER A 22 24.11 -8.39 -29.16
C SER A 22 22.74 -8.61 -28.51
N ALA A 23 22.42 -9.85 -28.11
CA ALA A 23 21.14 -10.16 -27.47
C ALA A 23 20.99 -9.49 -26.09
N PHE A 24 22.10 -9.30 -25.37
CA PHE A 24 22.11 -8.64 -24.06
C PHE A 24 22.24 -7.12 -24.13
N LEU A 25 22.70 -6.56 -25.26
CA LEU A 25 22.68 -5.10 -25.48
C LEU A 25 21.25 -4.56 -25.41
N SER A 26 20.32 -5.19 -26.10
CA SER A 26 18.90 -4.82 -26.07
C SER A 26 18.29 -4.91 -24.65
N LEU A 27 18.70 -5.93 -23.87
CA LEU A 27 18.25 -6.08 -22.48
C LEU A 27 18.82 -4.98 -21.59
N ARG A 28 20.08 -4.58 -21.79
CA ARG A 28 20.71 -3.50 -21.03
C ARG A 28 20.10 -2.15 -21.32
N ASP A 29 19.76 -1.86 -22.57
CA ASP A 29 19.13 -0.60 -22.96
C ASP A 29 17.74 -0.44 -22.34
N ARG A 30 17.01 -1.56 -22.18
CA ARG A 30 15.66 -1.56 -21.61
C ARG A 30 15.63 -1.61 -20.08
N TYR A 31 16.45 -2.45 -19.45
CA TYR A 31 16.40 -2.75 -18.02
C TYR A 31 17.55 -2.13 -17.22
N GLY A 32 18.54 -1.54 -17.90
CA GLY A 32 19.73 -0.99 -17.27
C GLY A 32 20.80 -2.04 -16.97
N HIS A 33 22.05 -1.59 -16.93
CA HIS A 33 23.21 -2.47 -16.77
C HIS A 33 23.18 -3.26 -15.46
N THR A 34 22.93 -2.60 -14.33
CA THR A 34 22.96 -3.21 -12.99
C THR A 34 21.99 -4.39 -12.90
N GLN A 35 20.74 -4.19 -13.33
CA GLN A 35 19.70 -5.23 -13.25
C GLN A 35 20.04 -6.46 -14.10
N VAL A 36 20.60 -6.25 -15.30
CA VAL A 36 21.03 -7.35 -16.18
C VAL A 36 22.21 -8.11 -15.57
N VAL A 37 23.20 -7.41 -15.01
CA VAL A 37 24.36 -8.05 -14.38
C VAL A 37 23.96 -8.88 -13.17
N ASP A 38 23.12 -8.34 -12.31
CA ASP A 38 22.67 -9.05 -11.10
C ASP A 38 21.84 -10.28 -11.46
N LEU A 39 21.00 -10.19 -12.48
CA LEU A 39 20.29 -11.35 -13.01
C LEU A 39 21.25 -12.40 -13.57
N LEU A 40 22.24 -12.01 -14.36
CA LEU A 40 23.21 -12.95 -14.94
C LEU A 40 24.02 -13.67 -13.86
N ARG A 41 24.35 -12.98 -12.75
CA ARG A 41 24.96 -13.61 -11.56
C ARG A 41 24.02 -14.64 -10.96
N GLN A 42 22.76 -14.28 -10.75
CA GLN A 42 21.75 -15.21 -10.22
C GLN A 42 21.57 -16.43 -11.12
N MET A 43 21.46 -16.23 -12.44
CA MET A 43 21.35 -17.33 -13.40
C MET A 43 22.58 -18.23 -13.38
N LEU A 44 23.78 -17.67 -13.21
CA LEU A 44 25.00 -18.45 -13.09
C LEU A 44 25.02 -19.30 -11.81
N ASP A 45 24.54 -18.75 -10.70
CA ASP A 45 24.42 -19.48 -9.44
C ASP A 45 23.34 -20.58 -9.53
N ASP A 46 22.21 -20.30 -10.16
CA ASP A 46 21.17 -21.30 -10.45
C ASP A 46 21.72 -22.44 -11.33
N ALA A 47 22.50 -22.12 -12.36
CA ALA A 47 23.11 -23.13 -13.22
C ALA A 47 24.12 -24.01 -12.46
N ARG A 48 24.91 -23.41 -11.56
CA ARG A 48 25.82 -24.16 -10.69
C ARG A 48 25.06 -25.08 -9.74
N ASP A 49 23.93 -24.62 -9.23
CA ASP A 49 23.05 -25.41 -8.35
C ASP A 49 22.43 -26.60 -9.09
N VAL A 50 21.97 -26.39 -10.32
CA VAL A 50 21.46 -27.49 -11.17
C VAL A 50 22.54 -28.52 -11.45
N ILE A 51 23.76 -28.11 -11.85
CA ILE A 51 24.87 -29.03 -12.10
C ILE A 51 25.23 -29.81 -10.84
N ARG A 52 25.26 -29.15 -9.67
CA ARG A 52 25.56 -29.79 -8.39
C ARG A 52 24.55 -30.88 -8.03
N ASN A 53 23.26 -30.61 -8.23
CA ASN A 53 22.18 -31.47 -7.75
C ASN A 53 21.80 -32.56 -8.76
N THR A 54 21.88 -32.26 -10.05
CA THR A 54 21.36 -33.14 -11.12
C THR A 54 22.43 -33.68 -12.05
N GLN A 55 23.67 -33.18 -11.97
CA GLN A 55 24.76 -33.50 -12.90
C GLN A 55 24.38 -33.25 -14.38
N THR A 56 23.50 -32.27 -14.62
CA THR A 56 23.11 -31.82 -15.97
C THR A 56 23.21 -30.30 -16.07
N LEU A 57 23.22 -29.77 -17.30
CA LEU A 57 23.05 -28.33 -17.54
C LEU A 57 21.57 -27.97 -17.41
N PRO A 58 21.23 -26.74 -16.99
CA PRO A 58 19.84 -26.29 -16.99
C PRO A 58 19.26 -26.31 -18.40
N ASP A 59 17.96 -26.57 -18.51
CA ASP A 59 17.24 -26.68 -19.79
C ASP A 59 17.39 -25.43 -20.68
N TRP A 60 17.51 -24.26 -20.05
CA TRP A 60 17.69 -22.97 -20.72
C TRP A 60 19.14 -22.65 -21.12
N TYR A 61 20.11 -23.54 -20.84
CA TYR A 61 21.54 -23.31 -21.15
C TYR A 61 21.80 -22.95 -22.61
N ALA A 62 21.01 -23.51 -23.54
CA ALA A 62 21.15 -23.24 -24.97
C ALA A 62 20.83 -21.79 -25.36
N ASP A 63 20.03 -21.07 -24.56
CA ASP A 63 19.60 -19.70 -24.84
C ASP A 63 19.48 -18.86 -23.56
N TRP A 64 20.63 -18.41 -23.07
CA TRP A 64 20.72 -17.52 -21.91
C TRP A 64 19.98 -16.20 -22.12
N ALA A 65 19.96 -15.68 -23.36
CA ALA A 65 19.36 -14.38 -23.64
C ALA A 65 17.84 -14.46 -23.54
N GLN A 66 17.22 -15.53 -24.07
CA GLN A 66 15.79 -15.75 -23.97
C GLN A 66 15.36 -15.98 -22.51
N GLU A 67 16.11 -16.75 -21.73
CA GLU A 67 15.82 -16.96 -20.31
C GLU A 67 15.98 -15.67 -19.50
N ALA A 68 17.06 -14.90 -19.75
CA ALA A 68 17.27 -13.61 -19.11
C ALA A 68 16.13 -12.64 -19.43
N LYS A 69 15.70 -12.58 -20.69
CA LYS A 69 14.56 -11.79 -21.12
C LYS A 69 13.28 -12.17 -20.36
N LEU A 70 12.95 -13.46 -20.29
CA LEU A 70 11.76 -13.94 -19.61
C LEU A 70 11.77 -13.56 -18.12
N ARG A 71 12.91 -13.75 -17.44
CA ARG A 71 13.05 -13.38 -16.03
C ARG A 71 12.95 -11.88 -15.80
N LEU A 72 13.54 -11.06 -16.67
CA LEU A 72 13.43 -9.59 -16.60
C LEU A 72 12.01 -9.12 -16.87
N GLU A 73 11.33 -9.70 -17.87
CA GLU A 73 9.93 -9.39 -18.16
C GLU A 73 9.03 -9.73 -16.98
N ASN A 74 9.24 -10.87 -16.31
CA ASN A 74 8.50 -11.25 -15.12
C ASN A 74 8.82 -10.34 -13.93
N ALA A 75 10.09 -10.00 -13.69
CA ALA A 75 10.51 -9.13 -12.60
C ALA A 75 10.06 -7.68 -12.79
N ALA A 76 9.91 -7.23 -14.04
CA ALA A 76 9.44 -5.88 -14.37
C ALA A 76 7.91 -5.74 -14.28
N GLN A 77 7.16 -6.82 -14.06
CA GLN A 77 5.73 -6.71 -13.84
C GLN A 77 5.47 -6.01 -12.50
N SER A 78 4.58 -5.02 -12.52
CA SER A 78 4.08 -4.40 -11.29
C SER A 78 3.47 -5.48 -10.37
N ALA A 79 3.84 -5.45 -9.09
CA ALA A 79 3.18 -6.27 -8.07
C ALA A 79 1.67 -5.96 -7.96
N LEU A 80 1.28 -4.73 -8.33
CA LEU A 80 -0.11 -4.30 -8.40
C LEU A 80 -0.59 -4.39 -9.84
N ARG A 81 -1.50 -5.34 -10.11
CA ARG A 81 -2.07 -5.60 -11.43
C ARG A 81 -3.58 -5.34 -11.42
N PRO A 82 -4.13 -4.77 -12.50
CA PRO A 82 -5.57 -4.72 -12.68
C PRO A 82 -6.16 -6.14 -12.70
N VAL A 83 -7.35 -6.29 -12.11
CA VAL A 83 -8.09 -7.56 -12.07
C VAL A 83 -9.54 -7.33 -12.48
N ILE A 84 -10.19 -8.38 -13.00
CA ILE A 84 -11.64 -8.38 -13.25
C ILE A 84 -12.32 -8.90 -11.98
N ASN A 85 -13.11 -8.05 -11.32
CA ASN A 85 -13.85 -8.44 -10.13
C ASN A 85 -15.15 -9.19 -10.49
N LEU A 86 -15.16 -10.50 -10.25
CA LEU A 86 -16.33 -11.38 -10.46
C LEU A 86 -17.02 -11.80 -9.16
N THR A 87 -16.66 -11.22 -8.01
CA THR A 87 -17.23 -11.62 -6.70
C THR A 87 -18.62 -11.06 -6.45
N GLY A 88 -19.06 -10.08 -7.25
CA GLY A 88 -20.27 -9.30 -7.00
C GLY A 88 -20.13 -8.28 -5.85
N THR A 89 -18.96 -8.18 -5.22
CA THR A 89 -18.70 -7.22 -4.12
C THR A 89 -18.24 -5.89 -4.69
N VAL A 90 -19.05 -4.85 -4.54
CA VAL A 90 -18.74 -3.49 -5.05
C VAL A 90 -17.54 -2.88 -4.30
N LEU A 91 -17.60 -2.81 -2.97
CA LEU A 91 -16.51 -2.28 -2.13
C LEU A 91 -15.61 -3.42 -1.63
N HIS A 92 -14.84 -4.01 -2.53
CA HIS A 92 -13.97 -5.12 -2.18
C HIS A 92 -12.69 -4.63 -1.50
N THR A 93 -12.53 -4.87 -0.20
CA THR A 93 -11.41 -4.38 0.62
C THR A 93 -10.05 -4.81 0.08
N ASN A 94 -9.90 -6.06 -0.34
CA ASN A 94 -8.64 -6.59 -0.89
C ASN A 94 -8.33 -6.11 -2.32
N LEU A 95 -9.33 -5.63 -3.08
CA LEU A 95 -9.16 -5.17 -4.46
C LEU A 95 -9.14 -3.63 -4.58
N GLY A 96 -8.96 -2.92 -3.46
CA GLY A 96 -8.78 -1.46 -3.48
C GLY A 96 -10.08 -0.64 -3.32
N ARG A 97 -11.17 -1.25 -2.85
CA ARG A 97 -12.45 -0.55 -2.54
C ARG A 97 -13.05 0.12 -3.78
N ALA A 98 -13.42 1.40 -3.68
CA ALA A 98 -14.14 2.12 -4.71
C ALA A 98 -13.24 2.49 -5.88
N LEU A 99 -13.67 2.13 -7.09
CA LEU A 99 -13.07 2.64 -8.32
C LEU A 99 -13.38 4.13 -8.48
N GLN A 100 -12.42 4.87 -9.01
CA GLN A 100 -12.56 6.31 -9.24
C GLN A 100 -13.26 6.57 -10.57
N ALA A 101 -14.10 7.61 -10.62
CA ALA A 101 -14.65 8.12 -11.87
C ALA A 101 -13.53 8.67 -12.76
N GLN A 102 -13.75 8.65 -14.08
CA GLN A 102 -12.74 9.10 -15.04
C GLN A 102 -12.31 10.55 -14.80
N GLU A 103 -13.25 11.41 -14.43
CA GLU A 103 -13.02 12.82 -14.11
C GLU A 103 -12.11 13.00 -12.89
N ALA A 104 -12.23 12.12 -11.89
CA ALA A 104 -11.36 12.14 -10.70
C ALA A 104 -9.93 11.70 -11.05
N ILE A 105 -9.79 10.69 -11.92
CA ILE A 105 -8.49 10.22 -12.42
C ILE A 105 -7.78 11.32 -13.20
N GLU A 106 -8.51 12.04 -14.06
CA GLU A 106 -7.99 13.15 -14.84
C GLU A 106 -7.53 14.31 -13.95
N ALA A 107 -8.33 14.69 -12.95
CA ALA A 107 -7.96 15.72 -11.99
C ALA A 107 -6.68 15.39 -11.22
N VAL A 108 -6.54 14.15 -10.73
CA VAL A 108 -5.31 13.68 -10.07
C VAL A 108 -4.13 13.71 -11.03
N THR A 109 -4.32 13.23 -12.27
CA THR A 109 -3.28 13.22 -13.30
C THR A 109 -2.79 14.64 -13.60
N GLN A 110 -3.69 15.62 -13.69
CA GLN A 110 -3.33 17.02 -13.88
C GLN A 110 -2.53 17.56 -12.69
N ALA A 111 -3.00 17.30 -11.46
CA ALA A 111 -2.32 17.75 -10.24
C ALA A 111 -0.92 17.12 -10.07
N MET A 112 -0.70 15.91 -10.57
CA MET A 112 0.62 15.25 -10.53
C MET A 112 1.57 15.70 -11.63
N ARG A 113 1.06 16.26 -12.74
CA ARG A 113 1.87 16.63 -13.92
C ARG A 113 2.46 18.04 -13.84
N ALA A 114 1.91 18.91 -13.01
CA ALA A 114 2.34 20.30 -12.90
C ALA A 114 2.35 20.76 -11.44
N PRO A 115 3.15 21.78 -11.09
CA PRO A 115 2.99 22.47 -9.82
C PRO A 115 1.55 23.02 -9.70
N VAL A 116 0.93 22.80 -8.55
CA VAL A 116 -0.41 23.32 -8.25
C VAL A 116 -0.35 24.20 -7.01
N THR A 117 -1.38 25.02 -6.81
CA THR A 117 -1.58 25.87 -5.63
C THR A 117 -1.98 25.04 -4.41
N LEU A 118 -1.16 24.03 -4.07
CA LEU A 118 -1.46 23.08 -3.00
C LEU A 118 -1.46 23.78 -1.64
N GLU A 119 -0.44 24.58 -1.35
CA GLU A 119 -0.34 25.40 -0.13
C GLU A 119 -0.04 26.85 -0.49
N TYR A 120 -0.62 27.33 -1.59
CA TYR A 120 -0.38 28.69 -2.09
C TYR A 120 -1.70 29.43 -2.30
N ASP A 121 -1.83 30.60 -1.70
CA ASP A 121 -2.96 31.49 -1.87
C ASP A 121 -2.66 32.51 -2.97
N LEU A 122 -3.51 32.53 -4.01
CA LEU A 122 -3.37 33.43 -5.16
C LEU A 122 -3.78 34.86 -4.81
N ASP A 123 -4.72 35.05 -3.89
CA ASP A 123 -5.22 36.39 -3.52
C ASP A 123 -4.21 37.09 -2.61
N GLY A 124 -3.68 36.37 -1.62
CA GLY A 124 -2.67 36.86 -0.68
C GLY A 124 -1.21 36.73 -1.15
N ALA A 125 -0.97 36.05 -2.27
CA ALA A 125 0.36 35.71 -2.80
C ALA A 125 1.30 35.07 -1.74
N GLY A 126 0.75 34.20 -0.90
CA GLY A 126 1.41 33.67 0.30
C GLY A 126 1.10 32.20 0.57
N ARG A 127 1.53 31.71 1.74
CA ARG A 127 1.24 30.33 2.15
C ARG A 127 -0.24 30.17 2.46
N GLY A 128 -0.87 29.20 1.80
CA GLY A 128 -2.26 28.79 2.01
C GLY A 128 -2.39 27.43 2.71
N HIS A 129 -3.64 27.06 3.01
CA HIS A 129 -4.00 25.74 3.54
C HIS A 129 -4.60 24.86 2.45
N ARG A 130 -3.99 23.69 2.23
CA ARG A 130 -4.39 22.72 1.19
C ARG A 130 -5.84 22.27 1.29
N ASP A 131 -6.37 22.18 2.50
CA ASP A 131 -7.68 21.57 2.75
C ASP A 131 -8.84 22.56 2.63
N ARG A 132 -8.56 23.87 2.60
CA ARG A 132 -9.59 24.92 2.72
C ARG A 132 -10.66 24.84 1.62
N ALA A 133 -10.25 24.59 0.39
CA ALA A 133 -11.18 24.44 -0.73
C ALA A 133 -12.09 23.21 -0.55
N LEU A 134 -11.52 22.10 -0.07
CA LEU A 134 -12.27 20.86 0.19
C LEU A 134 -13.19 20.99 1.40
N ALA A 135 -12.72 21.61 2.49
CA ALA A 135 -13.51 21.87 3.68
C ALA A 135 -14.77 22.69 3.35
N THR A 136 -14.62 23.74 2.53
CA THR A 136 -15.75 24.55 2.05
C THR A 136 -16.78 23.72 1.30
N LEU A 137 -16.35 22.81 0.42
CA LEU A 137 -17.25 21.92 -0.31
C LEU A 137 -17.95 20.93 0.63
N LEU A 138 -17.23 20.34 1.59
CA LEU A 138 -17.80 19.42 2.57
C LEU A 138 -18.85 20.11 3.42
N CYS A 139 -18.58 21.31 3.95
CA CYS A 139 -19.55 22.08 4.74
C CYS A 139 -20.82 22.39 3.94
N ARG A 140 -20.69 22.69 2.63
CA ARG A 140 -21.86 22.90 1.75
C ARG A 140 -22.71 21.65 1.57
N ILE A 141 -22.10 20.47 1.55
CA ILE A 141 -22.81 19.20 1.35
C ILE A 141 -23.44 18.71 2.67
N THR A 142 -22.75 18.88 3.79
CA THR A 142 -23.16 18.34 5.09
C THR A 142 -23.97 19.32 5.94
N GLY A 143 -23.83 20.63 5.70
CA GLY A 143 -24.35 21.68 6.57
C GLY A 143 -23.54 21.89 7.86
N ALA A 144 -22.38 21.25 7.99
CA ALA A 144 -21.49 21.43 9.14
C ALA A 144 -20.87 22.84 9.16
N GLU A 145 -20.51 23.29 10.37
CA GLU A 145 -19.85 24.59 10.57
C GLU A 145 -18.41 24.62 10.02
N ASP A 146 -17.72 23.47 10.09
CA ASP A 146 -16.37 23.29 9.56
C ASP A 146 -16.12 21.82 9.18
N ALA A 147 -15.03 21.55 8.44
CA ALA A 147 -14.63 20.21 8.03
C ALA A 147 -13.10 20.05 8.01
N CYS A 148 -12.63 18.94 8.59
CA CYS A 148 -11.22 18.55 8.57
C CYS A 148 -11.05 17.24 7.78
N ILE A 149 -10.05 17.21 6.90
CA ILE A 149 -9.70 16.04 6.11
C ILE A 149 -8.37 15.48 6.62
N VAL A 150 -8.35 14.18 6.85
CA VAL A 150 -7.15 13.45 7.26
C VAL A 150 -6.98 12.22 6.38
N ASN A 151 -5.85 11.53 6.55
CA ASN A 151 -5.45 10.39 5.72
C ASN A 151 -6.57 9.35 5.53
N ASN A 152 -7.26 8.95 6.60
CA ASN A 152 -8.38 8.01 6.56
C ASN A 152 -9.26 8.12 7.82
N ASN A 153 -10.37 7.38 7.86
CA ASN A 153 -11.27 7.38 9.02
C ASN A 153 -10.62 6.89 10.33
N ALA A 154 -9.66 5.97 10.26
CA ALA A 154 -8.95 5.50 11.45
C ALA A 154 -8.16 6.63 12.12
N ALA A 155 -7.46 7.44 11.31
CA ALA A 155 -6.79 8.64 11.77
C ALA A 155 -7.80 9.69 12.27
N ALA A 156 -8.97 9.81 11.64
CA ALA A 156 -10.01 10.74 12.08
C ALA A 156 -10.54 10.40 13.48
N VAL A 157 -10.85 9.12 13.73
CA VAL A 157 -11.29 8.65 15.06
C VAL A 157 -10.21 8.90 16.10
N LEU A 158 -8.96 8.53 15.80
CA LEU A 158 -7.83 8.76 16.71
C LEU A 158 -7.65 10.24 17.04
N LEU A 159 -7.63 11.10 16.01
CA LEU A 159 -7.40 12.53 16.15
C LEU A 159 -8.53 13.19 16.93
N MET A 160 -9.79 12.84 16.62
CA MET A 160 -10.95 13.37 17.32
C MET A 160 -10.90 13.02 18.80
N LEU A 161 -10.70 11.74 19.14
CA LEU A 161 -10.61 11.29 20.53
C LEU A 161 -9.44 11.95 21.28
N ALA A 162 -8.26 12.02 20.67
CA ALA A 162 -7.10 12.63 21.28
C ALA A 162 -7.29 14.14 21.52
N ALA A 163 -7.98 14.83 20.61
CA ALA A 163 -8.23 16.26 20.73
C ALA A 163 -9.34 16.61 21.73
N THR A 164 -10.37 15.78 21.87
CA THR A 164 -11.57 16.12 22.64
C THR A 164 -11.68 15.40 23.99
N ALA A 165 -11.09 14.21 24.13
CA ALA A 165 -11.32 13.33 25.27
C ALA A 165 -10.05 12.68 25.84
N SER A 166 -8.85 13.13 25.45
CA SER A 166 -7.60 12.64 26.07
C SER A 166 -7.63 12.85 27.59
N GLY A 167 -7.35 11.78 28.33
CA GLY A 167 -7.38 11.73 29.79
C GLY A 167 -8.79 11.63 30.41
N LYS A 168 -9.83 11.50 29.59
CA LYS A 168 -11.24 11.42 30.01
C LYS A 168 -11.89 10.10 29.61
N GLU A 169 -13.05 9.84 30.18
CA GLU A 169 -13.89 8.70 29.82
C GLU A 169 -14.65 8.97 28.53
N VAL A 170 -14.69 7.97 27.65
CA VAL A 170 -15.50 7.99 26.43
C VAL A 170 -16.53 6.87 26.52
N VAL A 171 -17.80 7.27 26.51
CA VAL A 171 -18.94 6.35 26.68
C VAL A 171 -19.34 5.77 25.32
N VAL A 172 -19.32 4.44 25.20
CA VAL A 172 -19.62 3.74 23.95
C VAL A 172 -20.44 2.49 24.19
N SER A 173 -21.33 2.14 23.26
CA SER A 173 -22.05 0.88 23.36
C SER A 173 -21.08 -0.30 23.18
N ARG A 174 -21.27 -1.37 23.96
CA ARG A 174 -20.56 -2.64 23.73
C ARG A 174 -20.78 -3.20 22.33
N GLY A 175 -21.92 -2.90 21.69
CA GLY A 175 -22.22 -3.33 20.32
C GLY A 175 -21.43 -2.57 19.24
N GLU A 176 -20.80 -1.45 19.59
CA GLU A 176 -20.05 -0.57 18.67
C GLU A 176 -18.54 -0.80 18.73
N LEU A 177 -18.07 -1.68 19.63
CA LEU A 177 -16.67 -2.07 19.76
C LEU A 177 -16.25 -3.02 18.62
N VAL A 178 -16.23 -2.47 17.41
CA VAL A 178 -15.96 -3.22 16.18
C VAL A 178 -14.48 -3.33 15.88
N GLU A 179 -14.17 -4.37 15.11
CA GLU A 179 -12.90 -4.55 14.42
C GLU A 179 -13.16 -4.49 12.91
N ILE A 180 -12.44 -3.61 12.20
CA ILE A 180 -12.60 -3.42 10.76
C ILE A 180 -11.27 -3.71 10.07
N GLY A 181 -11.31 -4.61 9.08
CA GLY A 181 -10.09 -5.10 8.45
C GLY A 181 -9.37 -6.09 9.37
N GLY A 182 -8.04 -5.98 9.48
CA GLY A 182 -7.22 -6.89 10.31
C GLY A 182 -6.42 -6.22 11.43
N ALA A 183 -6.53 -4.91 11.62
CA ALA A 183 -5.70 -4.19 12.59
C ALA A 183 -6.36 -2.96 13.23
N PHE A 184 -7.57 -2.58 12.83
CA PHE A 184 -8.25 -1.41 13.40
C PHE A 184 -9.34 -1.86 14.37
N ARG A 185 -9.12 -1.60 15.66
CA ARG A 185 -9.99 -1.98 16.77
C ARG A 185 -10.29 -0.73 17.61
N ILE A 186 -11.56 -0.41 17.79
CA ILE A 186 -11.98 0.79 18.54
C ILE A 186 -11.34 0.87 19.94
N PRO A 187 -11.32 -0.19 20.77
CA PRO A 187 -10.68 -0.14 22.07
C PRO A 187 -9.19 0.22 22.03
N ASP A 188 -8.47 -0.28 21.02
CA ASP A 188 -7.02 -0.08 20.89
C ASP A 188 -6.73 1.37 20.48
N VAL A 189 -7.56 1.94 19.59
CA VAL A 189 -7.49 3.35 19.16
C VAL A 189 -7.80 4.29 20.32
N MET A 190 -8.82 3.99 21.13
CA MET A 190 -9.17 4.82 22.29
C MET A 190 -8.05 4.84 23.32
N ARG A 191 -7.42 3.70 23.61
CA ARG A 191 -6.24 3.65 24.48
C ARG A 191 -5.08 4.46 23.90
N GLN A 192 -4.84 4.37 22.59
CA GLN A 192 -3.79 5.14 21.94
C GLN A 192 -4.09 6.66 21.95
N ALA A 193 -5.36 7.05 21.89
CA ALA A 193 -5.82 8.44 22.05
C ALA A 193 -5.72 8.95 23.50
N GLY A 194 -5.29 8.12 24.45
CA GLY A 194 -5.24 8.47 25.88
C GLY A 194 -6.61 8.52 26.54
N CYS A 195 -7.64 7.92 25.95
CA CYS A 195 -9.00 7.89 26.49
C CYS A 195 -9.21 6.65 27.37
N THR A 196 -10.08 6.79 28.37
CA THR A 196 -10.58 5.66 29.16
C THR A 196 -11.88 5.15 28.54
N LEU A 197 -11.91 3.89 28.13
CA LEU A 197 -13.11 3.27 27.56
C LEU A 197 -14.16 3.02 28.66
N HIS A 198 -15.35 3.63 28.53
CA HIS A 198 -16.50 3.37 29.40
C HIS A 198 -17.62 2.70 28.58
N GLU A 199 -17.68 1.38 28.66
CA GLU A 199 -18.58 0.58 27.82
C GLU A 199 -19.93 0.28 28.50
N VAL A 200 -21.03 0.64 27.82
CA VAL A 200 -22.41 0.54 28.31
C VAL A 200 -23.26 -0.44 27.50
N GLY A 201 -24.42 -0.82 28.06
CA GLY A 201 -25.36 -1.73 27.41
C GLY A 201 -24.82 -3.16 27.29
N THR A 202 -25.33 -3.90 26.31
CA THR A 202 -24.89 -5.25 25.92
C THR A 202 -24.55 -5.29 24.43
N THR A 203 -23.98 -6.40 23.97
CA THR A 203 -23.58 -6.60 22.56
C THR A 203 -24.72 -6.37 21.56
N ASN A 204 -25.95 -6.77 21.90
CA ASN A 204 -27.09 -6.74 20.99
C ASN A 204 -28.17 -5.72 21.39
N ARG A 205 -28.05 -5.07 22.56
CA ARG A 205 -29.05 -4.13 23.08
C ARG A 205 -28.38 -3.01 23.86
N THR A 206 -28.65 -1.77 23.48
CA THR A 206 -28.25 -0.59 24.25
C THR A 206 -29.43 0.38 24.31
N HIS A 207 -29.65 0.97 25.47
CA HIS A 207 -30.74 1.91 25.73
C HIS A 207 -30.19 3.28 26.12
N ALA A 208 -30.94 4.35 25.86
CA ALA A 208 -30.53 5.71 26.23
C ALA A 208 -30.20 5.87 27.73
N LYS A 209 -30.91 5.14 28.60
CA LYS A 209 -30.62 5.13 30.05
C LYS A 209 -29.22 4.62 30.39
N ASP A 210 -28.66 3.72 29.57
CA ASP A 210 -27.35 3.12 29.84
C ASP A 210 -26.26 4.19 29.65
N TYR A 211 -26.41 5.06 28.64
CA TYR A 211 -25.55 6.24 28.46
C TYR A 211 -25.75 7.26 29.59
N HIS A 212 -27.00 7.63 29.91
CA HIS A 212 -27.28 8.62 30.96
C HIS A 212 -26.70 8.24 32.32
N GLN A 213 -26.67 6.95 32.67
CA GLN A 213 -26.12 6.47 33.92
C GLN A 213 -24.58 6.45 33.95
N ALA A 214 -23.93 6.41 32.80
CA ALA A 214 -22.48 6.40 32.68
C ALA A 214 -21.85 7.80 32.74
N VAL A 215 -22.61 8.84 32.38
CA VAL A 215 -22.13 10.23 32.39
C VAL A 215 -21.76 10.68 33.80
N ASN A 216 -20.53 11.15 33.96
CA ASN A 216 -19.97 11.66 35.21
C ASN A 216 -18.97 12.80 34.95
N GLU A 217 -18.32 13.31 36.00
CA GLU A 217 -17.39 14.45 35.92
C GLU A 217 -16.17 14.19 35.02
N ASN A 218 -15.79 12.92 34.83
CA ASN A 218 -14.68 12.50 33.97
C ASN A 218 -15.10 12.22 32.53
N THR A 219 -16.39 12.32 32.18
CA THR A 219 -16.86 12.07 30.80
C THR A 219 -16.37 13.17 29.86
N GLY A 220 -15.68 12.77 28.79
CA GLY A 220 -15.17 13.63 27.73
C GLY A 220 -15.95 13.53 26.42
N LEU A 221 -16.51 12.35 26.13
CA LEU A 221 -17.32 12.08 24.96
C LEU A 221 -18.36 10.98 25.23
#